data_AF-A0A841HYE6-F1
#
_entry.id   AF-A0A841HYE6-F1
#
_cell.length_a   1.000
_cell.length_b   1.000
_cell.length_c   1.000
_cell.angle_alpha   90.00
_cell.angle_beta   90.00
_cell.angle_gamma   90.00
#
_symmetry.space_group_name_H-M   'P 1'
#
loop_
_entity.id
_entity.type
_entity.pdbx_description
1 polymer ?
#
loop_
_entity_poly.entity_id
_entity_poly.type
_entity_poly.pdbx_seq_one_letter_code
_entity_poly.pdbx_strand_id
1 'polypeptide(L)'
;MNSPRPAVLSESLVRFVQDRNLPVNERYPLWHSGVYALIDCIYSAQAKYQSTVLPILQQRLPAHGLEDHPELRFSDFLELVEQRGPEVYAQEVLKNRQRVGGRLKLEVVLDACRFFAGKGLETRADLECLAAGELDALILEDLVRAVKGIGPALARYLLMLVGREDHIKPNTLLVRLFRKLSGWQARHGDEADMGLLLAAMTQAAKALGTTPMRLDYALWRFESQGGIRGLDLPILEELSQQGLHSVLTAYLEGQGWKVGVAEPGGLEVRRGEERWVMEVRAERQ
;
A
#
# COMPACT_ATOMS: atom_id res chain seq x y z
N MET A 1 -24.11 16.53 1.84
CA MET A 1 -24.57 15.17 1.46
C MET A 1 -24.58 14.32 2.73
N ASN A 2 -25.64 13.55 2.96
CA ASN A 2 -25.71 12.64 4.12
C ASN A 2 -24.67 11.51 3.96
N SER A 3 -24.01 11.11 5.06
CA SER A 3 -23.09 9.99 5.04
C SER A 3 -23.83 8.71 4.64
N PRO A 4 -23.28 7.91 3.69
CA PRO A 4 -23.91 6.68 3.26
C PRO A 4 -23.87 5.63 4.39
N ARG A 5 -24.78 4.65 4.32
CA ARG A 5 -24.75 3.49 5.21
C ARG A 5 -23.56 2.58 4.82
N PRO A 6 -22.84 1.97 5.79
CA PRO A 6 -21.73 1.06 5.48
C PRO A 6 -22.09 -0.05 4.49
N ALA A 7 -23.31 -0.60 4.58
CA ALA A 7 -23.80 -1.65 3.69
C ALA A 7 -23.82 -1.23 2.22
N VAL A 8 -24.23 0.00 1.90
CA VAL A 8 -24.29 0.52 0.52
C VAL A 8 -22.89 0.65 -0.07
N LEU A 9 -21.95 1.14 0.74
CA LEU A 9 -20.55 1.23 0.33
C LEU A 9 -19.93 -0.15 0.12
N SER A 10 -20.22 -1.07 1.04
CA SER A 10 -19.79 -2.47 0.97
C SER A 10 -20.28 -3.16 -0.30
N GLU A 11 -21.59 -3.06 -0.61
CA GLU A 11 -22.18 -3.64 -1.83
C GLU A 11 -21.51 -3.12 -3.10
N SER A 12 -21.27 -1.81 -3.15
CA SER A 12 -20.60 -1.17 -4.28
C SER A 12 -19.16 -1.64 -4.45
N LEU A 13 -18.46 -1.87 -3.33
CA LEU A 13 -17.10 -2.40 -3.34
C LEU A 13 -17.06 -3.88 -3.74
N VAL A 14 -18.00 -4.70 -3.26
CA VAL A 14 -18.12 -6.11 -3.65
C VAL A 14 -18.36 -6.24 -5.15
N ARG A 15 -19.32 -5.49 -5.70
CA ARG A 15 -19.56 -5.46 -7.14
C ARG A 15 -18.31 -5.04 -7.90
N PHE A 16 -17.64 -3.96 -7.48
CA PHE A 16 -16.42 -3.50 -8.12
C PHE A 16 -15.31 -4.58 -8.14
N VAL A 17 -15.08 -5.27 -7.01
CA VAL A 17 -14.11 -6.36 -6.91
C VAL A 17 -14.44 -7.51 -7.88
N GLN A 18 -15.72 -7.89 -7.95
CA GLN A 18 -16.20 -8.96 -8.83
C GLN A 18 -16.08 -8.58 -10.30
N ASP A 19 -16.57 -7.40 -10.68
CA ASP A 19 -16.54 -6.88 -12.05
C ASP A 19 -15.09 -6.77 -12.57
N ARG A 20 -14.15 -6.41 -11.70
CA ARG A 20 -12.71 -6.29 -12.03
C ARG A 20 -11.91 -7.57 -11.79
N ASN A 21 -12.55 -8.63 -11.30
CA ASN A 21 -11.92 -9.90 -10.93
C ASN A 21 -10.63 -9.70 -10.10
N LEU A 22 -10.73 -8.90 -9.03
CA LEU A 22 -9.55 -8.57 -8.21
C LEU A 22 -9.14 -9.78 -7.34
N PRO A 23 -7.83 -10.08 -7.24
CA PRO A 23 -7.35 -11.21 -6.46
C PRO A 23 -7.33 -10.87 -4.97
N VAL A 24 -8.46 -11.04 -4.28
CA VAL A 24 -8.63 -10.63 -2.88
C VAL A 24 -8.12 -11.62 -1.83
N ASN A 25 -7.61 -12.77 -2.25
CA ASN A 25 -7.07 -13.80 -1.35
C ASN A 25 -5.54 -13.86 -1.33
N GLU A 26 -4.88 -12.96 -2.07
CA GLU A 26 -3.43 -12.83 -1.99
C GLU A 26 -3.01 -12.40 -0.58
N ARG A 27 -1.96 -13.04 -0.06
CA ARG A 27 -1.39 -12.67 1.24
C ARG A 27 -0.65 -11.34 1.11
N TYR A 28 -0.80 -10.49 2.12
CA TYR A 28 0.00 -9.29 2.24
C TYR A 28 1.48 -9.69 2.47
N PRO A 29 2.44 -9.15 1.69
CA PRO A 29 3.85 -9.41 1.94
C PRO A 29 4.31 -8.66 3.20
N LEU A 30 4.52 -9.39 4.29
CA LEU A 30 4.98 -8.82 5.57
C LEU A 30 6.50 -8.95 5.71
N TRP A 31 7.11 -8.01 6.43
CA TRP A 31 8.54 -8.02 6.78
C TRP A 31 8.81 -8.83 8.04
N HIS A 32 9.92 -9.53 8.11
CA HIS A 32 10.25 -10.42 9.23
C HIS A 32 10.48 -9.63 10.53
N SER A 33 11.02 -8.41 10.44
CA SER A 33 11.36 -7.57 11.59
C SER A 33 10.38 -6.41 11.84
N GLY A 34 10.29 -5.99 13.10
CA GLY A 34 9.52 -4.81 13.50
C GLY A 34 10.16 -3.52 12.95
N VAL A 35 11.49 -3.50 12.83
CA VAL A 35 12.25 -2.38 12.25
C VAL A 35 11.83 -2.12 10.80
N TYR A 36 11.78 -3.17 9.96
CA TYR A 36 11.32 -3.03 8.58
C TYR A 36 9.86 -2.61 8.50
N ALA A 37 8.99 -3.15 9.36
CA ALA A 37 7.59 -2.74 9.44
C ALA A 37 7.44 -1.23 9.78
N LEU A 38 8.24 -0.71 10.72
CA LEU A 38 8.24 0.72 11.04
C LEU A 38 8.74 1.60 9.88
N ILE A 39 9.84 1.18 9.25
CA ILE A 39 10.41 1.92 8.11
C ILE A 39 9.41 1.93 6.95
N ASP A 40 8.82 0.79 6.60
CA ASP A 40 7.76 0.71 5.58
C ASP A 40 6.61 1.66 5.94
N CYS A 41 6.06 1.52 7.15
CA CYS A 41 4.94 2.32 7.62
C CYS A 41 5.19 3.81 7.43
N ILE A 42 6.27 4.32 7.99
CA ILE A 42 6.56 5.76 8.03
C ILE A 42 7.01 6.27 6.66
N TYR A 43 7.83 5.51 5.92
CA TYR A 43 8.26 5.92 4.59
C TYR A 43 7.15 5.87 3.54
N SER A 44 6.11 5.06 3.74
CA SER A 44 4.95 5.03 2.87
C SER A 44 4.09 6.31 2.93
N ALA A 45 4.24 7.15 3.97
CA ALA A 45 3.48 8.38 4.11
C ALA A 45 3.77 9.36 2.97
N GLN A 46 2.76 9.69 2.16
CA GLN A 46 2.87 10.64 1.03
C GLN A 46 4.04 10.32 0.06
N ALA A 47 4.30 9.03 -0.18
CA ALA A 47 5.38 8.58 -1.05
C ALA A 47 4.87 7.65 -2.16
N LYS A 48 5.64 7.59 -3.25
CA LYS A 48 5.45 6.55 -4.28
C LYS A 48 6.12 5.28 -3.80
N TYR A 49 5.33 4.29 -3.40
CA TYR A 49 5.83 3.08 -2.74
C TYR A 49 6.98 2.40 -3.53
N GLN A 50 6.77 2.14 -4.82
CA GLN A 50 7.74 1.46 -5.68
C GLN A 50 9.06 2.21 -5.85
N SER A 51 9.03 3.53 -6.04
CA SER A 51 10.23 4.32 -6.32
C SER A 51 10.89 4.89 -5.06
N THR A 52 10.26 4.75 -3.90
CA THR A 52 10.70 5.42 -2.66
C THR A 52 10.87 4.45 -1.51
N VAL A 53 9.91 3.57 -1.25
CA VAL A 53 9.90 2.67 -0.08
C VAL A 53 10.65 1.38 -0.40
N LEU A 54 10.32 0.71 -1.51
CA LEU A 54 10.97 -0.55 -1.88
C LEU A 54 12.50 -0.44 -2.01
N PRO A 55 13.09 0.61 -2.64
CA PRO A 55 14.55 0.74 -2.71
C PRO A 55 15.19 0.89 -1.33
N ILE A 56 14.49 1.47 -0.34
CA ILE A 56 14.99 1.54 1.04
C ILE A 56 15.08 0.13 1.63
N LEU A 57 13.97 -0.60 1.62
CA LEU A 57 13.83 -1.88 2.31
C LEU A 57 14.62 -3.01 1.61
N GLN A 58 14.54 -3.10 0.29
CA GLN A 58 15.08 -4.23 -0.46
C GLN A 58 16.51 -4.06 -0.94
N GLN A 59 17.03 -2.83 -0.98
CA GLN A 59 18.36 -2.54 -1.55
C GLN A 59 19.25 -1.81 -0.57
N ARG A 60 18.80 -0.67 -0.03
CA ARG A 60 19.67 0.22 0.75
C ARG A 60 19.98 -0.32 2.13
N LEU A 61 18.97 -0.77 2.89
CA LEU A 61 19.21 -1.34 4.22
C LEU A 61 20.11 -2.60 4.15
N PRO A 62 19.83 -3.60 3.29
CA PRO A 62 20.70 -4.77 3.17
C PRO A 62 22.11 -4.45 2.69
N ALA A 63 22.27 -3.53 1.72
CA ALA A 63 23.59 -3.11 1.23
C ALA A 63 24.46 -2.43 2.31
N HIS A 64 23.83 -2.00 3.41
CA HIS A 64 24.51 -1.41 4.56
C HIS A 64 24.47 -2.33 5.80
N GLY A 65 24.22 -3.63 5.61
CA GLY A 65 24.34 -4.66 6.65
C GLY A 65 23.14 -4.77 7.60
N LEU A 66 22.02 -4.12 7.28
CA LEU A 66 20.78 -4.26 8.03
C LEU A 66 19.82 -5.15 7.23
N GLU A 67 19.94 -6.47 7.41
CA GLU A 67 19.07 -7.45 6.76
C GLU A 67 17.75 -7.62 7.53
N ASP A 68 16.68 -7.96 6.82
CA ASP A 68 15.38 -8.25 7.44
C ASP A 68 15.36 -9.68 8.00
N HIS A 69 15.45 -9.83 9.33
CA HIS A 69 15.33 -11.11 10.01
C HIS A 69 14.51 -10.98 11.31
N PRO A 70 13.86 -12.06 11.79
CA PRO A 70 12.93 -11.99 12.94
C PRO A 70 13.55 -11.46 14.24
N GLU A 71 14.85 -11.70 14.43
CA GLU A 71 15.60 -11.31 15.63
C GLU A 71 16.11 -9.86 15.58
N LEU A 72 15.90 -9.12 14.48
CA LEU A 72 16.38 -7.74 14.38
C LEU A 72 15.64 -6.86 15.37
N ARG A 73 16.38 -6.29 16.32
CA ARG A 73 15.82 -5.51 17.43
C ARG A 73 15.70 -4.04 17.11
N PHE A 74 14.73 -3.38 17.74
CA PHE A 74 14.63 -1.92 17.68
C PHE A 74 15.88 -1.24 18.28
N SER A 75 16.46 -1.76 19.36
CA SER A 75 17.69 -1.23 19.96
C SER A 75 18.88 -1.29 18.99
N ASP A 76 19.04 -2.40 18.27
CA ASP A 76 20.17 -2.58 17.34
C ASP A 76 20.11 -1.56 16.21
N PHE A 77 18.90 -1.29 15.70
CA PHE A 77 18.69 -0.25 14.70
C PHE A 77 18.96 1.15 15.24
N LEU A 78 18.56 1.44 16.49
CA LEU A 78 18.84 2.72 17.14
C LEU A 78 20.35 2.98 17.24
N GLU A 79 21.09 2.01 17.78
CA GLU A 79 22.54 2.11 17.93
C GLU A 79 23.23 2.32 16.58
N LEU A 80 22.82 1.58 15.55
CA LEU A 80 23.36 1.69 14.20
C LEU A 80 23.19 3.10 13.62
N VAL A 81 22.02 3.72 13.80
CA VAL A 81 21.75 5.06 13.28
C VAL A 81 22.46 6.13 14.12
N GLU A 82 22.49 5.96 15.45
CA GLU A 82 23.13 6.92 16.37
C GLU A 82 24.64 7.01 16.17
N GLN A 83 25.31 5.92 15.77
CA GLN A 83 26.75 5.93 15.41
C GLN A 83 27.09 6.89 14.26
N ARG A 84 26.15 7.15 13.34
CA ARG A 84 26.37 8.04 12.18
C ARG A 84 25.67 9.38 12.30
N GLY A 85 24.62 9.45 13.11
CA GLY A 85 23.69 10.57 13.17
C GLY A 85 22.52 10.41 12.19
N PRO A 86 21.28 10.74 12.59
CA PRO A 86 20.08 10.56 11.75
C PRO A 86 20.16 11.26 10.39
N GLU A 87 20.69 12.47 10.32
CA GLU A 87 20.81 13.24 9.07
C GLU A 87 21.72 12.54 8.07
N VAL A 88 22.88 12.09 8.53
CA VAL A 88 23.88 11.39 7.71
C VAL A 88 23.33 10.05 7.27
N TYR A 89 22.72 9.28 8.18
CA TYR A 89 22.11 8.00 7.84
C TYR A 89 20.98 8.15 6.81
N ALA A 90 20.10 9.14 6.99
CA ALA A 90 19.03 9.42 6.03
C ALA A 90 19.56 9.81 4.63
N GLN A 91 20.68 10.54 4.57
CA GLN A 91 21.28 10.99 3.33
C GLN A 91 22.09 9.90 2.63
N GLU A 92 22.97 9.21 3.34
CA GLU A 92 24.00 8.35 2.76
C GLU A 92 23.53 6.91 2.63
N VAL A 93 22.83 6.40 3.66
CA VAL A 93 22.30 5.02 3.68
C VAL A 93 20.93 5.00 3.01
N LEU A 94 19.96 5.72 3.56
CA LEU A 94 18.59 5.67 3.06
C LEU A 94 18.40 6.44 1.76
N LYS A 95 19.32 7.35 1.39
CA LYS A 95 19.21 8.26 0.25
C LYS A 95 17.81 8.90 0.16
N ASN A 96 17.27 9.28 1.31
CA ASN A 96 15.91 9.81 1.45
C ASN A 96 15.79 10.69 2.71
N ARG A 97 15.59 12.00 2.47
CA ARG A 97 15.42 13.03 3.51
C ARG A 97 13.98 13.54 3.61
N GLN A 98 13.01 12.76 3.15
CA GLN A 98 11.59 13.14 3.22
C GLN A 98 11.15 13.33 4.67
N ARG A 99 10.12 14.15 4.83
CA ARG A 99 9.59 14.55 6.13
C ARG A 99 8.14 14.11 6.31
N VAL A 100 7.74 13.93 7.57
CA VAL A 100 6.35 13.75 8.02
C VAL A 100 6.15 14.55 9.30
N GLY A 101 5.04 15.31 9.38
CA GLY A 101 4.80 16.19 10.53
C GLY A 101 5.90 17.24 10.78
N GLY A 102 6.61 17.65 9.72
CA GLY A 102 7.74 18.60 9.79
C GLY A 102 9.09 18.00 10.17
N ARG A 103 9.16 16.70 10.52
CA ARG A 103 10.39 16.00 10.96
C ARG A 103 10.88 15.03 9.91
N LEU A 104 12.17 14.69 9.89
CA LEU A 104 12.67 13.63 9.02
C LEU A 104 11.94 12.33 9.35
N LYS A 105 11.55 11.59 8.31
CA LYS A 105 10.89 10.29 8.50
C LYS A 105 11.76 9.34 9.34
N LEU A 106 13.08 9.36 9.15
CA LEU A 106 13.99 8.58 9.98
C LEU A 106 13.91 8.95 11.47
N GLU A 107 13.84 10.23 11.82
CA GLU A 107 13.68 10.63 13.24
C GLU A 107 12.40 10.06 13.84
N VAL A 108 11.31 10.02 13.06
CA VAL A 108 10.03 9.44 13.49
C VAL A 108 10.13 7.92 13.65
N VAL A 109 10.90 7.24 12.78
CA VAL A 109 11.21 5.81 12.94
C VAL A 109 11.98 5.58 14.24
N LEU A 110 13.03 6.36 14.52
CA LEU A 110 13.83 6.22 15.74
C LEU A 110 12.99 6.45 17.00
N ASP A 111 12.11 7.45 17.01
CA ASP A 111 11.22 7.67 18.15
C ASP A 111 10.24 6.51 18.37
N ALA A 112 9.74 5.90 17.29
CA ALA A 112 8.91 4.69 17.39
C ALA A 112 9.71 3.48 17.89
N CYS A 113 10.95 3.30 17.41
CA CYS A 113 11.85 2.27 17.94
C CYS A 113 12.10 2.46 19.44
N ARG A 114 12.41 3.69 19.89
CA ARG A 114 12.60 4.01 21.32
C ARG A 114 11.34 3.75 22.14
N PHE A 115 10.16 4.04 21.59
CA PHE A 115 8.89 3.78 22.26
C PHE A 115 8.68 2.29 22.53
N PHE A 116 8.91 1.41 21.54
CA PHE A 116 8.76 -0.03 21.73
C PHE A 116 9.87 -0.62 22.61
N ALA A 117 11.13 -0.27 22.34
CA ALA A 117 12.28 -0.71 23.14
C ALA A 117 12.15 -0.29 24.61
N GLY A 118 11.69 0.94 24.88
CA GLY A 118 11.42 1.43 26.23
C GLY A 118 10.32 0.69 26.99
N LYS A 119 9.48 -0.08 26.28
CA LYS A 119 8.47 -0.99 26.86
C LYS A 119 8.95 -2.45 26.92
N GLY A 120 10.21 -2.72 26.55
CA GLY A 120 10.77 -4.07 26.49
C GLY A 120 10.26 -4.90 25.31
N LEU A 121 9.64 -4.27 24.31
CA LEU A 121 9.18 -4.91 23.08
C LEU A 121 10.24 -4.64 22.02
N GLU A 122 11.08 -5.63 21.72
CA GLU A 122 12.31 -5.44 20.96
C GLU A 122 12.17 -5.90 19.51
N THR A 123 11.32 -6.89 19.26
CA THR A 123 11.16 -7.57 17.97
C THR A 123 9.71 -7.53 17.48
N ARG A 124 9.49 -7.96 16.23
CA ARG A 124 8.13 -8.18 15.73
C ARG A 124 7.39 -9.23 16.54
N ALA A 125 8.08 -10.31 16.94
CA ALA A 125 7.49 -11.40 17.70
C ALA A 125 6.95 -10.92 19.06
N ASP A 126 7.65 -9.98 19.72
CA ASP A 126 7.18 -9.39 20.98
C ASP A 126 5.84 -8.66 20.81
N LEU A 127 5.65 -7.96 19.68
CA LEU A 127 4.39 -7.30 19.33
C LEU A 127 3.28 -8.31 19.02
N GLU A 128 3.61 -9.40 18.31
CA GLU A 128 2.67 -10.46 17.96
C GLU A 128 2.20 -11.28 19.17
N CYS A 129 2.99 -11.32 20.25
CA CYS A 129 2.64 -12.00 21.49
C CYS A 129 1.60 -11.24 22.34
N LEU A 130 1.36 -9.95 22.05
CA LEU A 130 0.35 -9.17 22.74
C LEU A 130 -1.06 -9.62 22.34
N ALA A 131 -2.01 -9.55 23.28
CA ALA A 131 -3.40 -9.77 22.92
C ALA A 131 -3.87 -8.71 21.91
N ALA A 132 -4.79 -9.07 21.01
CA ALA A 132 -5.24 -8.17 19.94
C ALA A 132 -5.65 -6.77 20.43
N GLY A 133 -6.42 -6.70 21.53
CA GLY A 133 -6.83 -5.42 22.11
C GLY A 133 -5.69 -4.64 22.77
N GLU A 134 -4.67 -5.32 23.29
CA GLU A 134 -3.48 -4.68 23.87
C GLU A 134 -2.60 -4.08 22.78
N LEU A 135 -2.40 -4.80 21.68
CA LEU A 135 -1.65 -4.30 20.52
C LEU A 135 -2.37 -3.10 19.86
N ASP A 136 -3.69 -3.17 19.72
CA ASP A 136 -4.50 -2.07 19.21
C ASP A 136 -4.38 -0.83 20.10
N ALA A 137 -4.53 -0.95 21.42
CA ALA A 137 -4.36 0.17 22.36
C ALA A 137 -2.93 0.74 22.32
N LEU A 138 -1.92 -0.14 22.29
CA LEU A 138 -0.52 0.26 22.22
C LEU A 138 -0.22 1.10 20.97
N ILE A 139 -0.73 0.69 19.80
CA ILE A 139 -0.40 1.34 18.53
C ILE A 139 -1.35 2.50 18.20
N LEU A 140 -2.66 2.35 18.39
CA LEU A 140 -3.65 3.38 18.02
C LEU A 140 -3.71 4.54 19.02
N GLU A 141 -3.35 4.30 20.28
CA GLU A 141 -3.43 5.32 21.33
C GLU A 141 -2.05 5.72 21.84
N ASP A 142 -1.29 4.80 22.42
CA ASP A 142 -0.05 5.14 23.11
C ASP A 142 1.04 5.61 22.15
N LEU A 143 1.28 4.88 21.06
CA LEU A 143 2.27 5.25 20.05
C LEU A 143 1.88 6.57 19.36
N VAL A 144 0.61 6.74 19.00
CA VAL A 144 0.09 7.97 18.37
C VAL A 144 0.27 9.17 19.30
N ARG A 145 0.05 8.99 20.61
CA ARG A 145 0.24 10.05 21.61
C ARG A 145 1.72 10.37 21.83
N ALA A 146 2.58 9.36 21.82
CA ALA A 146 4.00 9.50 22.14
C ALA A 146 4.85 10.00 20.96
N VAL A 147 4.54 9.58 19.73
CA VAL A 147 5.43 9.78 18.58
C VAL A 147 4.83 10.77 17.58
N LYS A 148 5.28 12.02 17.67
CA LYS A 148 4.91 13.08 16.71
C LYS A 148 5.34 12.69 15.30
N GLY A 149 4.36 12.51 14.42
CA GLY A 149 4.55 12.08 13.04
C GLY A 149 3.74 10.82 12.69
N ILE A 150 3.29 10.07 13.70
CA ILE A 150 2.41 8.91 13.54
C ILE A 150 0.98 9.30 13.89
N GLY A 151 0.14 9.43 12.87
CA GLY A 151 -1.31 9.65 13.04
C GLY A 151 -2.11 8.34 12.91
N PRO A 152 -3.45 8.40 13.12
CA PRO A 152 -4.32 7.22 13.11
C PRO A 152 -4.25 6.36 11.84
N ALA A 153 -3.97 6.98 10.68
CA ALA A 153 -3.83 6.26 9.41
C ALA A 153 -2.53 5.44 9.33
N LEU A 154 -1.42 5.98 9.87
CA LEU A 154 -0.16 5.24 9.94
C LEU A 154 -0.19 4.17 11.04
N ALA A 155 -0.82 4.47 12.17
CA ALA A 155 -0.99 3.50 13.25
C ALA A 155 -1.75 2.24 12.77
N ARG A 156 -2.87 2.41 12.05
CA ARG A 156 -3.59 1.28 11.43
C ARG A 156 -2.77 0.54 10.38
N TYR A 157 -1.93 1.26 9.62
CA TYR A 157 -1.04 0.62 8.68
C TYR A 157 0.04 -0.21 9.38
N LEU A 158 0.59 0.29 10.50
CA LEU A 158 1.54 -0.47 11.31
C LEU A 158 0.90 -1.74 11.84
N LEU A 159 -0.36 -1.70 12.30
CA LEU A 159 -1.11 -2.89 12.72
C LEU A 159 -1.18 -3.95 11.61
N MET A 160 -1.47 -3.55 10.37
CA MET A 160 -1.42 -4.47 9.22
C MET A 160 -0.01 -5.07 9.04
N LEU A 161 1.04 -4.24 9.12
CA LEU A 161 2.42 -4.67 8.91
C LEU A 161 2.97 -5.58 10.01
N VAL A 162 2.38 -5.55 11.20
CA VAL A 162 2.66 -6.51 12.29
C VAL A 162 1.68 -7.69 12.30
N GLY A 163 0.89 -7.87 11.23
CA GLY A 163 0.09 -9.08 10.99
C GLY A 163 -1.39 -9.00 11.37
N ARG A 164 -1.92 -7.84 11.77
CA ARG A 164 -3.35 -7.69 12.06
C ARG A 164 -4.16 -7.61 10.77
N GLU A 165 -4.80 -8.73 10.42
CA GLU A 165 -5.58 -8.83 9.17
C GLU A 165 -6.94 -8.09 9.20
N ASP A 166 -7.41 -7.66 10.37
CA ASP A 166 -8.68 -6.94 10.59
C ASP A 166 -8.58 -5.41 10.43
N HIS A 167 -7.38 -4.88 10.18
CA HIS A 167 -7.15 -3.47 9.91
C HIS A 167 -6.97 -3.18 8.41
N ILE A 168 -7.14 -1.91 8.06
CA ILE A 168 -6.93 -1.36 6.70
C ILE A 168 -6.05 -0.12 6.79
N LYS A 169 -5.46 0.30 5.66
CA LYS A 169 -4.75 1.58 5.58
C LYS A 169 -5.66 2.62 4.93
N PRO A 170 -6.27 3.52 5.70
CA PRO A 170 -7.15 4.54 5.15
C PRO A 170 -6.35 5.69 4.50
N ASN A 171 -5.79 5.41 3.31
CA ASN A 171 -4.99 6.34 2.53
C ASN A 171 -5.83 7.08 1.47
N THR A 172 -5.18 8.00 0.76
CA THR A 172 -5.81 8.77 -0.31
C THR A 172 -6.31 7.93 -1.48
N LEU A 173 -5.71 6.77 -1.76
CA LEU A 173 -6.15 5.87 -2.84
C LEU A 173 -7.49 5.22 -2.48
N LEU A 174 -7.62 4.71 -1.26
CA LEU A 174 -8.86 4.12 -0.77
C LEU A 174 -9.98 5.15 -0.72
N VAL A 175 -9.71 6.33 -0.13
CA VAL A 175 -10.67 7.45 -0.10
C VAL A 175 -11.11 7.85 -1.51
N ARG A 176 -10.17 7.94 -2.46
CA ARG A 176 -10.46 8.26 -3.86
C ARG A 176 -11.32 7.19 -4.52
N LEU A 177 -11.04 5.90 -4.27
CA LEU A 177 -11.82 4.80 -4.78
C LEU A 177 -13.26 4.87 -4.26
N PHE A 178 -13.46 5.05 -2.96
CA PHE A 178 -14.81 5.18 -2.38
C PHE A 178 -15.58 6.35 -2.98
N ARG A 179 -14.92 7.48 -3.24
CA ARG A 179 -15.55 8.60 -3.98
C ARG A 179 -15.99 8.17 -5.38
N LYS A 180 -15.15 7.46 -6.14
CA LYS A 180 -15.53 6.99 -7.49
C LYS A 180 -16.73 6.04 -7.45
N LEU A 181 -16.77 5.15 -6.47
CA LEU A 181 -17.80 4.10 -6.37
C LEU A 181 -19.16 4.63 -5.88
N SER A 182 -19.16 5.62 -4.99
CA SER A 182 -20.37 6.04 -4.26
C SER A 182 -20.74 7.51 -4.40
N GLY A 183 -19.87 8.34 -4.99
CA GLY A 183 -19.99 9.79 -4.97
C GLY A 183 -19.72 10.43 -3.60
N TRP A 184 -19.56 9.65 -2.53
CA TRP A 184 -19.26 10.14 -1.18
C TRP A 184 -17.76 10.36 -0.99
N GLN A 185 -17.40 11.52 -0.43
CA GLN A 185 -16.02 11.89 -0.13
C GLN A 185 -15.81 11.91 1.38
N ALA A 186 -15.05 10.93 1.89
CA ALA A 186 -14.58 10.93 3.27
C ALA A 186 -13.69 12.15 3.53
N ARG A 187 -13.87 12.78 4.69
CA ARG A 187 -13.03 13.87 5.18
C ARG A 187 -11.75 13.29 5.78
N HIS A 188 -10.62 13.82 5.35
CA HIS A 188 -9.33 13.36 5.85
C HIS A 188 -9.21 13.64 7.35
N GLY A 189 -8.92 12.60 8.14
CA GLY A 189 -8.73 12.69 9.57
C GLY A 189 -10.02 12.72 10.40
N ASP A 190 -11.21 12.65 9.78
CA ASP A 190 -12.48 12.57 10.51
C ASP A 190 -12.74 11.14 10.99
N GLU A 191 -12.88 10.95 12.31
CA GLU A 191 -12.99 9.63 12.92
C GLU A 191 -14.24 8.87 12.48
N ALA A 192 -15.37 9.57 12.30
CA ALA A 192 -16.63 8.96 11.87
C ALA A 192 -16.53 8.44 10.43
N ASP A 193 -15.96 9.24 9.52
CA ASP A 193 -15.75 8.83 8.13
C ASP A 193 -14.77 7.65 8.03
N MET A 194 -13.76 7.60 8.91
CA MET A 194 -12.80 6.49 8.99
C MET A 194 -13.44 5.21 9.55
N GLY A 195 -14.29 5.34 10.57
CA GLY A 195 -15.09 4.24 11.09
C GLY A 195 -16.05 3.68 10.03
N LEU A 196 -16.64 4.56 9.22
CA LEU A 196 -17.49 4.17 8.09
C LEU A 196 -16.71 3.40 7.01
N LEU A 197 -15.51 3.87 6.64
CA LEU A 197 -14.62 3.15 5.71
C LEU A 197 -14.25 1.76 6.23
N LEU A 198 -13.85 1.67 7.50
CA LEU A 198 -13.50 0.40 8.13
C LEU A 198 -14.69 -0.56 8.17
N ALA A 199 -15.87 -0.08 8.55
CA ALA A 199 -17.09 -0.89 8.56
C ALA A 199 -17.46 -1.41 7.17
N ALA A 200 -17.37 -0.56 6.14
CA ALA A 200 -17.64 -0.95 4.76
C ALA A 200 -16.63 -1.98 4.24
N MET A 201 -15.33 -1.77 4.49
CA MET A 201 -14.27 -2.72 4.13
C MET A 201 -14.44 -4.07 4.83
N THR A 202 -14.81 -4.05 6.11
CA THR A 202 -15.04 -5.27 6.91
C THR A 202 -16.23 -6.07 6.38
N GLN A 203 -17.33 -5.40 6.07
CA GLN A 203 -18.51 -6.05 5.48
C GLN A 203 -18.20 -6.62 4.10
N ALA A 204 -17.47 -5.88 3.26
CA ALA A 204 -17.10 -6.32 1.91
C ALA A 204 -16.16 -7.52 1.97
N ALA A 205 -15.13 -7.47 2.84
CA ALA A 205 -14.19 -8.57 3.03
C ALA A 205 -14.92 -9.85 3.47
N LYS A 206 -15.88 -9.73 4.41
CA LYS A 206 -16.71 -10.86 4.84
C LYS A 206 -17.54 -11.44 3.68
N ALA A 207 -18.18 -10.59 2.87
CA ALA A 207 -18.96 -11.03 1.72
C ALA A 207 -18.11 -11.71 0.64
N LEU A 208 -16.85 -11.30 0.51
CA LEU A 208 -15.87 -11.86 -0.44
C LEU A 208 -15.10 -13.07 0.10
N GLY A 209 -15.34 -13.47 1.36
CA GLY A 209 -14.63 -14.58 1.99
C GLY A 209 -13.15 -14.31 2.26
N THR A 210 -12.76 -13.04 2.49
CA THR A 210 -11.38 -12.61 2.76
C THR A 210 -11.29 -11.74 4.03
N THR A 211 -10.12 -11.17 4.30
CA THR A 211 -9.88 -10.25 5.41
C THR A 211 -9.75 -8.79 4.96
N PRO A 212 -10.05 -7.81 5.83
CA PRO A 212 -9.91 -6.39 5.52
C PRO A 212 -8.54 -6.02 4.95
N MET A 213 -7.45 -6.53 5.53
CA MET A 213 -6.08 -6.26 5.08
C MET A 213 -5.83 -6.77 3.66
N ARG A 214 -6.30 -7.97 3.31
CA ARG A 214 -6.11 -8.55 1.97
C ARG A 214 -6.95 -7.83 0.93
N LEU A 215 -8.16 -7.42 1.30
CA LEU A 215 -8.98 -6.56 0.44
C LEU A 215 -8.29 -5.20 0.22
N ASP A 216 -7.80 -4.54 1.27
CA ASP A 216 -7.03 -3.29 1.16
C ASP A 216 -5.82 -3.45 0.23
N TYR A 217 -5.08 -4.55 0.35
CA TYR A 217 -3.96 -4.88 -0.52
C TYR A 217 -4.35 -5.01 -2.00
N ALA A 218 -5.43 -5.75 -2.29
CA ALA A 218 -5.91 -5.92 -3.66
C ALA A 218 -6.32 -4.58 -4.29
N LEU A 219 -7.03 -3.74 -3.53
CA LEU A 219 -7.43 -2.40 -3.98
C LEU A 219 -6.23 -1.46 -4.14
N TRP A 220 -5.27 -1.51 -3.21
CA TRP A 220 -4.03 -0.75 -3.30
C TRP A 220 -3.24 -1.15 -4.54
N ARG A 221 -3.08 -2.44 -4.82
CA ARG A 221 -2.43 -2.93 -6.05
C ARG A 221 -3.11 -2.37 -7.30
N PHE A 222 -4.44 -2.44 -7.35
CA PHE A 222 -5.22 -1.92 -8.46
C PHE A 222 -5.01 -0.41 -8.68
N GLU A 223 -5.08 0.40 -7.61
CA GLU A 223 -4.95 1.86 -7.71
C GLU A 223 -3.49 2.34 -7.86
N SER A 224 -2.50 1.62 -7.31
CA SER A 224 -1.08 2.02 -7.28
C SER A 224 -0.32 1.66 -8.55
N GLN A 225 -0.68 0.57 -9.22
CA GLN A 225 -0.10 0.18 -10.51
C GLN A 225 -0.67 1.01 -11.67
N GLY A 226 -1.57 1.97 -11.41
CA GLY A 226 -2.14 2.81 -12.44
C GLY A 226 -2.83 1.97 -13.52
N GLY A 227 -3.77 1.12 -13.13
CA GLY A 227 -4.71 0.54 -14.08
C GLY A 227 -4.07 -0.34 -15.18
N ILE A 228 -3.05 -1.12 -14.88
CA ILE A 228 -2.61 -2.20 -15.80
C ILE A 228 -3.72 -3.25 -15.97
N ARG A 229 -4.66 -3.34 -15.02
CA ARG A 229 -5.97 -4.02 -15.18
C ARG A 229 -7.16 -3.05 -15.26
N GLY A 230 -6.88 -1.75 -15.34
CA GLY A 230 -7.86 -0.69 -15.57
C GLY A 230 -8.07 -0.41 -17.06
N LEU A 231 -7.15 -0.90 -17.89
CA LEU A 231 -7.49 -1.38 -19.22
C LEU A 231 -8.52 -2.49 -19.04
N ASP A 232 -9.73 -2.24 -19.51
CA ASP A 232 -10.78 -3.26 -19.55
C ASP A 232 -10.30 -4.31 -20.56
N LEU A 233 -9.56 -5.32 -20.07
CA LEU A 233 -8.93 -6.35 -20.91
C LEU A 233 -9.93 -6.98 -21.90
N PRO A 234 -11.21 -7.23 -21.52
CA PRO A 234 -12.23 -7.65 -22.47
C PRO A 234 -12.47 -6.64 -23.60
N ILE A 235 -12.50 -5.33 -23.31
CA ILE A 235 -12.67 -4.29 -24.34
C ILE A 235 -11.41 -4.20 -25.21
N LEU A 236 -10.21 -4.33 -24.64
CA LEU A 236 -8.99 -4.31 -25.46
C LEU A 236 -8.85 -5.56 -26.34
N GLU A 237 -9.25 -6.72 -25.82
CA GLU A 237 -9.33 -7.96 -26.59
C GLU A 237 -10.43 -7.86 -27.66
N GLU A 238 -11.59 -7.27 -27.36
CA GLU A 238 -12.68 -7.04 -28.31
C GLU A 238 -12.26 -6.06 -29.42
N LEU A 239 -11.66 -4.92 -29.07
CA LEU A 239 -11.12 -3.96 -30.03
C LEU A 239 -10.00 -4.58 -30.89
N SER A 240 -9.16 -5.43 -30.29
CA SER A 240 -8.16 -6.22 -31.03
C SER A 240 -8.81 -7.24 -31.98
N GLN A 241 -9.84 -7.96 -31.53
CA GLN A 241 -10.58 -8.95 -32.33
C GLN A 241 -11.41 -8.31 -33.46
N GLN A 242 -11.87 -7.08 -33.27
CA GLN A 242 -12.62 -6.30 -34.27
C GLN A 242 -11.70 -5.56 -35.27
N GLY A 243 -10.38 -5.66 -35.14
CA GLY A 243 -9.44 -4.97 -36.03
C GLY A 243 -9.34 -3.46 -35.79
N LEU A 244 -9.78 -2.96 -34.63
CA LEU A 244 -9.79 -1.52 -34.30
C LEU A 244 -8.46 -1.03 -33.71
N HIS A 245 -7.35 -1.36 -34.38
CA HIS A 245 -6.00 -1.14 -33.85
C HIS A 245 -5.63 0.34 -33.66
N SER A 246 -6.11 1.22 -34.54
CA SER A 246 -5.88 2.66 -34.43
C SER A 246 -6.55 3.26 -33.19
N VAL A 247 -7.76 2.81 -32.86
CA VAL A 247 -8.52 3.21 -31.67
C VAL A 247 -7.85 2.69 -30.40
N LEU A 248 -7.46 1.42 -30.40
CA LEU A 248 -6.75 0.78 -29.30
C LEU A 248 -5.40 1.48 -29.02
N THR A 249 -4.64 1.80 -30.06
CA THR A 249 -3.35 2.50 -29.96
C THR A 249 -3.52 3.88 -29.36
N ALA A 250 -4.43 4.70 -29.91
CA ALA A 250 -4.69 6.05 -29.42
C ALA A 250 -5.17 6.06 -27.95
N TYR A 251 -6.00 5.08 -27.57
CA TYR A 251 -6.44 4.91 -26.18
C TYR A 251 -5.27 4.59 -25.24
N LEU A 252 -4.43 3.60 -25.60
CA LEU A 252 -3.27 3.19 -24.81
C LEU A 252 -2.24 4.31 -24.67
N GLU A 253 -1.93 5.01 -25.76
CA GLU A 253 -1.02 6.15 -25.76
C GLU A 253 -1.56 7.32 -24.91
N GLY A 254 -2.87 7.58 -24.98
CA GLY A 254 -3.55 8.55 -24.11
C GLY A 254 -3.49 8.22 -22.61
N GLN A 255 -3.29 6.94 -22.27
CA GLN A 255 -3.06 6.47 -20.89
C GLN A 255 -1.56 6.42 -20.52
N GLY A 256 -0.67 6.88 -21.40
CA GLY A 256 0.78 6.95 -21.17
C GLY A 256 1.51 5.62 -21.39
N TRP A 257 0.91 4.69 -22.14
CA TRP A 257 1.57 3.47 -22.61
C TRP A 257 2.27 3.72 -23.94
N LYS A 258 3.38 3.03 -24.18
CA LYS A 258 4.01 2.95 -25.50
C LYS A 258 3.48 1.71 -26.19
N VAL A 259 2.94 1.87 -27.39
CA VAL A 259 2.45 0.78 -28.21
C VAL A 259 3.45 0.53 -29.33
N GLY A 260 3.81 -0.72 -29.55
CA GLY A 260 4.70 -1.20 -30.60
C GLY A 260 4.17 -2.49 -31.22
N VAL A 261 4.86 -2.97 -32.24
CA VAL A 261 4.52 -4.25 -32.89
C VAL A 261 5.37 -5.36 -32.28
N ALA A 262 4.72 -6.39 -31.75
CA ALA A 262 5.36 -7.64 -31.32
C ALA A 262 5.45 -8.60 -32.50
N GLU A 263 6.59 -9.28 -32.66
CA GLU A 263 6.69 -10.39 -33.61
C GLU A 263 6.32 -11.74 -32.96
N PRO A 264 5.60 -12.63 -33.69
CA PRO A 264 5.00 -12.42 -35.01
C PRO A 264 3.52 -12.00 -34.90
N GLY A 265 3.23 -10.71 -35.16
CA GLY A 265 1.86 -10.22 -35.40
C GLY A 265 1.04 -9.81 -34.17
N GLY A 266 1.68 -9.47 -33.05
CA GLY A 266 1.00 -8.96 -31.85
C GLY A 266 1.18 -7.46 -31.66
N LEU A 267 0.43 -6.87 -30.72
CA LEU A 267 0.72 -5.55 -30.18
C LEU A 267 1.56 -5.70 -28.92
N GLU A 268 2.71 -5.05 -28.90
CA GLU A 268 3.51 -4.90 -27.70
C GLU A 268 3.13 -3.60 -27.00
N VAL A 269 2.78 -3.68 -25.72
CA VAL A 269 2.45 -2.50 -24.91
C VAL A 269 3.43 -2.40 -23.75
N ARG A 270 4.09 -1.25 -23.60
CA ARG A 270 5.12 -1.01 -22.60
C ARG A 270 4.83 0.21 -21.73
N ARG A 271 5.20 0.13 -20.45
CA ARG A 271 5.25 1.28 -19.55
C ARG A 271 6.38 1.07 -18.53
N GLY A 272 7.45 1.84 -18.67
CA GLY A 272 8.68 1.56 -17.90
C GLY A 272 9.29 0.22 -18.32
N GLU A 273 9.52 -0.67 -17.35
CA GLU A 273 10.06 -2.03 -17.56
C GLU A 273 8.96 -3.07 -17.84
N GLU A 274 7.69 -2.70 -17.70
CA GLU A 274 6.57 -3.61 -17.92
C GLU A 274 6.32 -3.81 -19.42
N ARG A 275 6.12 -5.07 -19.80
CA ARG A 275 5.92 -5.51 -21.18
C ARG A 275 4.71 -6.45 -21.26
N TRP A 276 3.78 -6.12 -22.13
CA TRP A 276 2.64 -6.96 -22.48
C TRP A 276 2.62 -7.23 -23.99
N VAL A 277 2.27 -8.45 -24.38
CA VAL A 277 2.09 -8.83 -25.78
C VAL A 277 0.66 -9.33 -25.94
N MET A 278 -0.10 -8.67 -26.81
CA MET A 278 -1.46 -9.06 -27.19
C MET A 278 -1.42 -9.67 -28.58
N GLU A 279 -2.06 -10.83 -28.78
CA GLU A 279 -2.25 -11.37 -30.12
C GLU A 279 -3.27 -10.52 -30.90
N VAL A 280 -2.93 -10.19 -32.13
CA VAL A 280 -3.78 -9.43 -33.05
C VAL A 280 -4.17 -10.35 -34.21
N ARG A 281 -5.46 -10.42 -34.52
CA ARG A 281 -5.91 -11.03 -35.78
C ARG A 281 -5.91 -9.96 -36.87
N ALA A 282 -5.40 -10.32 -38.05
CA ALA A 282 -5.38 -9.43 -39.20
C ALA A 282 -6.78 -8.84 -39.49
N GLU A 283 -6.83 -7.52 -39.73
CA GLU A 283 -8.04 -6.81 -40.13
C GLU A 283 -8.73 -7.56 -41.28
N ARG A 284 -10.00 -7.90 -41.11
CA ARG A 284 -10.84 -8.30 -42.24
C ARG A 284 -11.12 -7.05 -43.06
N GLN A 285 -10.52 -6.96 -44.24
CA GLN A 285 -10.84 -5.95 -45.25
C GLN A 285 -12.31 -6.04 -45.69
#